data_AF-A0A2E8CVJ3-F1
#
_entry.id   AF-A0A2E8CVJ3-F1
#
_cell.length_a   1.000
_cell.length_b   1.000
_cell.length_c   1.000
_cell.angle_alpha   90.00
_cell.angle_beta   90.00
_cell.angle_gamma   90.00
#
_symmetry.space_group_name_H-M   'P 1'
#
loop_
_entity.id
_entity.type
_entity.pdbx_description
1 polymer ?
#
loop_
_entity_poly.entity_id
_entity_poly.type
_entity_poly.pdbx_seq_one_letter_code
_entity_poly.pdbx_strand_id
1 'polypeptide(L)'
;MSDDYFVCSCCGADVKAGKKFCRECGASDDFGWGDKGLWDDEVDGGYEGDGDSDYEEFVDREFGNVTTPLARLRNRTFYISVIVLVCIGLAILSIFGW
;
A
#
# COMPACT_ATOMS: atom_id res chain seq x y z
N MET A 1 -5.05 13.92 50.99
CA MET A 1 -5.42 13.11 49.82
C MET A 1 -4.49 13.55 48.71
N SER A 2 -3.51 12.74 48.34
CA SER A 2 -2.69 13.00 47.15
C SER A 2 -3.59 12.82 45.94
N ASP A 3 -3.79 13.88 45.17
CA ASP A 3 -4.47 13.75 43.88
C ASP A 3 -3.47 13.11 42.92
N ASP A 4 -3.51 11.79 42.80
CA ASP A 4 -2.66 11.07 41.87
C ASP A 4 -3.16 11.31 40.44
N TYR A 5 -2.26 11.71 39.55
CA TYR A 5 -2.49 11.92 38.12
C TYR A 5 -1.53 11.04 37.32
N PHE A 6 -1.96 10.62 36.13
CA PHE A 6 -1.14 9.91 35.16
C PHE A 6 -1.31 10.52 33.76
N VAL A 7 -0.33 10.30 32.89
CA VAL A 7 -0.34 10.83 31.52
C VAL A 7 -1.03 9.82 30.60
N CYS A 8 -1.96 10.31 29.77
CA CYS A 8 -2.60 9.51 28.75
C CYS A 8 -1.60 8.99 27.71
N SER A 9 -1.48 7.67 27.54
CA SER A 9 -0.66 7.05 26.48
C SER A 9 -1.13 7.39 25.06
N CYS A 10 -2.43 7.65 24.86
CA CYS A 10 -2.98 7.94 23.53
C CYS A 10 -2.80 9.39 23.07
N CYS A 11 -2.87 10.37 23.98
CA CYS A 11 -2.87 11.79 23.62
C CYS A 11 -1.97 12.70 24.47
N GLY A 12 -1.35 12.17 25.53
CA GLY A 12 -0.46 12.92 26.41
C GLY A 12 -1.13 13.83 27.44
N ALA A 13 -2.46 13.84 27.54
CA ALA A 13 -3.17 14.65 28.53
C ALA A 13 -3.03 14.10 29.96
N ASP A 14 -3.03 14.98 30.96
CA ASP A 14 -3.06 14.59 32.38
C ASP A 14 -4.44 14.11 32.80
N VAL A 15 -4.48 12.92 33.40
CA VAL A 15 -5.72 12.24 33.79
C VAL A 15 -5.66 11.88 35.25
N LYS A 16 -6.70 12.26 35.99
CA LYS A 16 -6.82 11.94 37.40
C LYS A 16 -6.98 10.44 37.60
N ALA A 17 -6.29 9.87 38.58
CA ALA A 17 -6.42 8.46 38.94
C ALA A 17 -7.88 8.09 39.24
N GLY A 18 -8.29 6.90 38.79
CA GLY A 18 -9.66 6.38 38.96
C GLY A 18 -10.69 6.89 37.94
N LYS A 19 -10.29 7.64 36.90
CA LYS A 19 -11.18 7.97 35.78
C LYS A 19 -11.30 6.80 34.80
N LYS A 20 -12.52 6.58 34.30
CA LYS A 20 -12.83 5.51 33.33
C LYS A 20 -12.33 5.81 31.91
N PHE A 21 -12.23 7.08 31.54
CA PHE A 21 -11.80 7.51 30.21
C PHE A 21 -11.15 8.89 30.23
N CYS A 22 -10.33 9.16 29.21
CA CYS A 22 -9.70 10.44 28.93
C CYS A 22 -10.76 11.43 28.45
N ARG A 23 -10.83 12.60 29.09
CA ARG A 23 -11.76 13.65 28.66
C ARG A 23 -11.31 14.38 27.40
N GLU A 24 -10.05 14.25 27.01
CA GLU A 24 -9.49 14.89 25.81
C GLU A 24 -9.66 14.01 24.56
N CYS A 25 -9.28 12.73 24.62
CA CYS A 25 -9.30 11.84 23.44
C CYS A 25 -10.32 10.69 23.53
N GLY A 26 -10.98 10.49 24.67
CA GLY A 26 -11.93 9.38 24.86
C GLY A 26 -11.29 8.01 25.12
N ALA A 27 -9.96 7.89 25.11
CA ALA A 27 -9.25 6.65 25.45
C ALA A 27 -9.68 6.12 26.82
N SER A 28 -9.82 4.79 26.95
CA SER A 28 -10.24 4.12 28.18
C SER A 28 -9.29 3.00 28.56
N ASP A 29 -9.55 2.38 29.72
CA ASP A 29 -8.93 1.11 30.12
C ASP A 29 -9.18 0.00 29.08
N ASP A 30 -10.28 0.08 28.35
CA ASP A 30 -10.57 -0.87 27.29
C ASP A 30 -9.75 -0.69 26.00
N PHE A 31 -9.48 0.55 25.62
CA PHE A 31 -8.97 0.87 24.29
C PHE A 31 -7.93 2.01 24.28
N GLY A 32 -7.03 2.05 25.27
CA GLY A 32 -5.97 3.07 25.25
C GLY A 32 -4.88 2.98 26.30
N TRP A 33 -5.22 2.69 27.55
CA TRP A 33 -4.24 2.69 28.66
C TRP A 33 -4.45 1.59 29.71
N GLY A 34 -5.37 0.66 29.48
CA GLY A 34 -5.47 -0.50 30.35
C GLY A 34 -4.36 -1.49 30.03
N ASP A 35 -3.90 -2.19 31.07
CA ASP A 35 -2.93 -3.29 30.97
C ASP A 35 -3.46 -4.48 30.15
N LYS A 36 -4.74 -4.46 29.80
CA LYS A 36 -5.44 -5.44 28.97
C LYS A 36 -5.43 -5.08 27.48
N GLY A 37 -4.48 -4.25 27.04
CA GLY A 37 -4.27 -3.98 25.63
C GLY A 37 -4.28 -5.30 24.87
N LEU A 38 -4.94 -5.33 23.71
CA LEU A 38 -4.91 -6.40 22.71
C LEU A 38 -3.50 -6.54 22.07
N TRP A 39 -2.49 -6.45 22.92
CA TRP A 39 -1.05 -6.59 22.71
C TRP A 39 -0.55 -7.69 23.65
N ASP A 40 -1.45 -8.59 24.08
CA ASP A 40 -1.02 -9.92 24.50
C ASP A 40 -0.40 -10.56 23.25
N ASP A 41 0.70 -11.28 23.44
CA ASP A 41 1.66 -11.74 22.44
C ASP A 41 1.08 -12.78 21.44
N GLU A 42 -0.25 -12.85 21.34
CA GLU A 42 -1.03 -13.82 20.58
C GLU A 42 -2.09 -13.11 19.70
N VAL A 43 -1.78 -11.91 19.19
CA VAL A 43 -2.37 -11.49 17.92
C VAL A 43 -1.48 -12.08 16.85
N ASP A 44 -1.86 -13.25 16.33
CA ASP A 44 -1.31 -13.80 15.10
C ASP A 44 -1.61 -12.79 13.98
N GLY A 45 -0.71 -11.82 13.83
CA GLY A 45 -0.79 -10.78 12.81
C GLY A 45 -0.61 -11.36 11.41
N GLY A 46 -0.48 -12.68 11.27
CA GLY A 46 -0.18 -13.35 10.01
C GLY A 46 1.20 -12.98 9.45
N TYR A 47 2.04 -12.32 10.24
CA TYR A 47 3.41 -12.00 9.89
C TYR A 47 4.31 -13.05 10.52
N GLU A 48 4.56 -14.11 9.76
CA GLU A 48 5.62 -15.06 10.09
C GLU A 48 6.94 -14.27 10.15
N GLY A 49 7.62 -14.37 11.29
CA GLY A 49 8.85 -13.64 11.59
C GLY A 49 10.06 -14.21 10.86
N ASP A 50 9.97 -14.38 9.54
CA ASP A 50 11.04 -14.84 8.67
C ASP A 50 11.41 -13.80 7.60
N GLY A 51 11.79 -12.62 8.08
CA GLY A 51 12.77 -11.77 7.39
C GLY A 51 12.28 -10.94 6.20
N ASP A 52 11.29 -11.39 5.43
CA ASP A 52 10.97 -10.74 4.16
C ASP A 52 9.45 -10.52 4.04
N SER A 53 8.89 -9.65 4.89
CA SER A 53 7.58 -9.05 4.60
C SER A 53 7.73 -8.23 3.32
N ASP A 54 7.47 -8.84 2.17
CA ASP A 54 7.67 -8.22 0.86
C ASP A 54 6.63 -7.11 0.66
N TYR A 55 7.01 -5.91 1.12
CA TYR A 55 6.21 -4.69 0.99
C TYR A 55 5.87 -4.42 -0.46
N GLU A 56 6.78 -4.72 -1.39
CA GLU A 56 6.57 -4.54 -2.81
C GLU A 56 5.50 -5.51 -3.34
N GLU A 57 5.52 -6.79 -2.94
CA GLU A 57 4.45 -7.76 -3.27
C GLU A 57 3.08 -7.28 -2.75
N PHE A 58 3.02 -6.79 -1.52
CA PHE A 58 1.80 -6.26 -0.93
C PHE A 58 1.29 -5.04 -1.71
N VAL A 59 2.17 -4.09 -2.03
CA VAL A 59 1.82 -2.89 -2.79
C VAL A 59 1.31 -3.25 -4.18
N ASP A 60 1.96 -4.19 -4.86
CA ASP A 60 1.53 -4.63 -6.18
C ASP A 60 0.17 -5.36 -6.13
N ARG A 61 -0.05 -6.22 -5.13
CA ARG A 61 -1.31 -6.94 -4.94
C ARG A 61 -2.49 -6.01 -4.64
N GLU A 62 -2.30 -5.03 -3.76
CA GLU A 62 -3.38 -4.15 -3.30
C GLU A 62 -3.55 -2.89 -4.17
N PHE A 63 -2.46 -2.37 -4.74
CA PHE A 63 -2.43 -1.06 -5.42
C PHE A 63 -1.83 -1.10 -6.85
N GLY A 64 -1.23 -2.21 -7.29
CA GLY A 64 -0.48 -2.31 -8.56
C GLY A 64 -1.32 -2.22 -9.85
N ASN A 65 -2.64 -2.10 -9.76
CA ASN A 65 -3.53 -2.02 -10.92
C ASN A 65 -3.78 -0.61 -11.45
N VAL A 66 -2.93 0.38 -11.14
CA VAL A 66 -2.88 1.66 -11.85
C VAL A 66 -2.16 1.52 -13.19
N THR A 67 -2.77 0.79 -14.11
CA THR A 67 -2.26 0.73 -15.49
C THR A 67 -2.44 2.09 -16.16
N THR A 68 -1.34 2.77 -16.46
CA THR A 68 -1.39 3.80 -17.50
C THR A 68 -1.60 3.05 -18.83
N PRO A 69 -2.64 3.37 -19.62
CA PRO A 69 -3.01 2.59 -20.81
C PRO A 69 -2.01 2.69 -21.99
N LEU A 70 -0.79 3.19 -21.77
CA LEU A 70 0.10 3.63 -22.85
C LEU A 70 1.24 2.66 -23.18
N ALA A 71 1.51 1.63 -22.38
CA ALA A 71 2.64 0.73 -22.65
C ALA A 71 2.35 -0.34 -23.73
N ARG A 72 1.10 -0.79 -23.87
CA ARG A 72 0.76 -1.96 -24.73
C ARG A 72 0.61 -1.63 -26.23
N LEU A 73 0.38 -0.37 -26.58
CA LEU A 73 0.13 0.05 -27.97
C LEU A 73 1.40 0.35 -28.78
N ARG A 74 2.57 0.51 -28.14
CA ARG A 74 3.81 0.95 -28.79
C ARG A 74 4.46 -0.12 -29.68
N ASN A 75 4.40 -1.39 -29.30
CA ASN A 75 5.09 -2.44 -30.05
C ASN A 75 4.28 -2.91 -31.27
N ARG A 76 2.94 -2.92 -31.21
CA ARG A 76 2.09 -3.39 -32.32
C ARG A 76 2.12 -2.43 -33.52
N THR A 77 2.10 -1.12 -33.28
CA THR A 77 2.17 -0.11 -34.35
C THR A 77 3.52 -0.11 -35.05
N PHE A 78 4.60 -0.37 -34.31
CA PHE A 78 5.94 -0.54 -34.87
C PHE A 78 6.01 -1.70 -35.87
N TYR A 79 5.58 -2.91 -35.49
CA TYR A 79 5.58 -4.06 -36.40
C TYR A 79 4.71 -3.85 -37.65
N ILE A 80 3.51 -3.25 -37.49
CA ILE A 80 2.63 -2.94 -38.61
C ILE A 80 3.32 -1.96 -39.58
N SER A 81 3.98 -0.92 -39.07
CA SER A 81 4.67 0.07 -39.91
C SER A 81 5.81 -0.54 -40.73
N VAL A 82 6.60 -1.45 -40.13
CA VAL A 82 7.70 -2.14 -40.82
C VAL A 82 7.17 -3.03 -41.95
N ILE A 83 6.11 -3.81 -41.69
CA ILE A 83 5.50 -4.68 -42.70
C ILE A 83 4.98 -3.85 -43.89
N VAL A 84 4.30 -2.73 -43.62
CA VAL A 84 3.78 -1.85 -44.68
C VAL A 84 4.91 -1.27 -45.53
N LEU A 85 6.00 -0.79 -44.92
CA LEU A 85 7.16 -0.27 -45.65
C LEU A 85 7.84 -1.32 -46.54
N VAL A 86 7.96 -2.56 -46.04
CA VAL A 86 8.50 -3.68 -46.83
C VAL A 86 7.60 -3.99 -48.01
N CYS A 87 6.28 -4.08 -47.82
CA CYS A 87 5.33 -4.33 -48.90
C CYS A 87 5.36 -3.22 -49.96
N ILE A 88 5.46 -1.95 -49.55
CA ILE A 88 5.59 -0.81 -50.46
C ILE A 88 6.91 -0.90 -51.24
N GLY A 89 8.03 -1.21 -50.59
CA GLY A 89 9.33 -1.38 -51.26
C GLY A 89 9.30 -2.50 -52.30
N LEU A 90 8.69 -3.64 -51.97
CA LEU A 90 8.52 -4.74 -52.93
C LEU A 90 7.62 -4.35 -54.11
N ALA A 91 6.54 -3.61 -53.86
CA ALA A 91 5.66 -3.12 -54.92
C ALA A 91 6.40 -2.14 -55.85
N ILE A 92 7.17 -1.20 -55.31
CA ILE A 92 7.98 -0.27 -56.10
C ILE A 92 9.02 -1.02 -56.93
N LEU A 93 9.73 -1.99 -56.35
CA LEU A 93 10.68 -2.81 -57.07
C LEU A 93 10.02 -3.62 -58.20
N SER A 94 8.80 -4.10 -58.01
CA SER A 94 8.05 -4.81 -59.06
C SER A 94 7.54 -3.90 -60.19
N ILE A 95 7.30 -2.62 -59.90
CA ILE A 95 6.80 -1.64 -60.87
C ILE A 95 7.95 -1.03 -61.68
N PHE A 96 9.12 -0.82 -61.08
CA PHE A 96 10.27 -0.18 -61.70
C PHE A 96 11.37 -1.16 -62.14
N GLY A 97 11.29 -2.42 -61.74
CA GLY A 97 12.28 -3.48 -62.03
C GLY A 97 11.90 -4.42 -63.18
N TRP A 98 10.95 -4.03 -64.03
CA TRP A 98 10.58 -4.77 -65.26
C TRP A 98 10.86 -3.92 -66.50
#